data_AF-A0A359LNA9-F1
#
_entry.id   AF-A0A359LNA9-F1
#
_cell.length_a   1.000
_cell.length_b   1.000
_cell.length_c   1.000
_cell.angle_alpha   90.00
_cell.angle_beta   90.00
_cell.angle_gamma   90.00
#
_symmetry.space_group_name_H-M   'P 1'
#
loop_
_entity.id
_entity.type
_entity.pdbx_description
1 polymer ?
#
loop_
_entity_poly.entity_id
_entity_poly.type
_entity_poly.pdbx_seq_one_letter_code
_entity_poly.pdbx_strand_id
1 'polypeptide(L)'
;YFECLHELKLIVDLIYEGGLGYMRYSVSDTAEYGDYTRGPRVVNQQTRAEMKKILAEIQSGEFARQWIEENKTGRGNFLAMREAGRDQKIEVVGRELRAMMPFLKKKKEAGVPEEQPAAAGAR
;
A
#
# COMPACT_ATOMS: atom_id res chain seq x y z
N TYR A 1 3.15 -10.00 -6.72
CA TYR A 1 3.72 -9.70 -5.39
C TYR A 1 5.11 -9.10 -5.52
N PHE A 2 6.07 -9.80 -6.14
CA PHE A 2 7.43 -9.26 -6.33
C PHE A 2 7.45 -7.91 -7.06
N GLU A 3 7.04 -7.91 -8.33
CA GLU A 3 7.04 -6.74 -9.22
C GLU A 3 6.20 -5.53 -8.75
N CYS A 4 5.14 -5.76 -7.96
CA CYS A 4 4.16 -4.71 -7.63
C CYS A 4 4.19 -4.26 -6.16
N LEU A 5 4.87 -5.00 -5.28
CA LEU A 5 4.91 -4.68 -3.85
C LEU A 5 6.30 -4.88 -3.24
N HIS A 6 6.93 -6.05 -3.44
CA HIS A 6 8.24 -6.31 -2.85
C HIS A 6 9.30 -5.35 -3.38
N GLU A 7 9.33 -5.15 -4.70
CA GLU A 7 10.31 -4.27 -5.37
C GLU A 7 10.02 -2.79 -5.15
N LEU A 8 8.80 -2.43 -4.73
CA LEU A 8 8.46 -1.05 -4.41
C LEU A 8 9.38 -0.49 -3.32
N LYS A 9 9.78 -1.33 -2.35
CA LYS A 9 10.73 -0.92 -1.31
C LYS A 9 12.07 -0.45 -1.90
N LEU A 10 12.63 -1.20 -2.86
CA LEU A 10 13.90 -0.84 -3.49
C LEU A 10 13.79 0.50 -4.23
N ILE A 11 12.74 0.69 -5.03
CA ILE A 11 12.52 1.95 -5.76
C ILE A 11 12.35 3.12 -4.79
N VAL A 12 11.57 2.95 -3.72
CA VAL A 12 11.35 4.00 -2.72
C VAL A 12 12.62 4.29 -1.92
N ASP A 13 13.42 3.27 -1.58
CA ASP A 13 14.71 3.46 -0.90
C ASP A 13 15.66 4.30 -1.76
N LEU A 14 15.76 4.03 -3.07
CA LEU A 14 16.57 4.84 -4.00
C LEU A 14 16.07 6.29 -4.09
N ILE A 15 14.74 6.49 -4.12
CA ILE A 15 14.15 7.85 -4.11
C ILE A 15 14.45 8.55 -2.80
N TYR A 16 14.40 7.85 -1.66
CA TYR A 16 14.72 8.40 -0.36
C TYR A 16 16.19 8.82 -0.26
N GLU A 17 17.10 7.99 -0.77
CA GLU A 17 18.54 8.21 -0.72
C GLU A 17 19.02 9.36 -1.61
N GLY A 18 18.43 9.53 -2.81
CA GLY A 18 18.95 10.48 -3.79
C GLY A 18 17.92 11.13 -4.73
N GLY A 19 16.63 11.00 -4.44
CA GLY A 19 15.55 11.55 -5.25
C GLY A 19 15.32 10.81 -6.56
N LEU A 20 14.42 11.36 -7.39
CA LEU A 20 14.02 10.74 -8.66
C LEU A 20 15.19 10.59 -9.66
N GLY A 21 16.14 11.53 -9.65
CA GLY A 21 17.32 11.45 -10.52
C GLY A 21 18.21 10.26 -10.20
N TYR A 22 18.47 10.00 -8.91
CA TYR A 22 19.27 8.85 -8.47
C TYR A 22 18.57 7.53 -8.76
N MET A 23 17.26 7.45 -8.49
CA MET A 23 16.46 6.27 -8.82
C MET A 23 16.53 5.96 -10.33
N ARG A 24 16.32 6.97 -11.19
CA ARG A 24 16.34 6.78 -12.66
C ARG A 24 17.70 6.37 -13.19
N TYR A 25 18.77 6.95 -12.65
CA TYR A 25 20.13 6.52 -12.96
C TYR A 25 20.41 5.07 -12.55
N SER A 26 19.73 4.58 -11.52
CA SER A 26 19.97 3.25 -10.93
C SER A 26 19.13 2.14 -11.56
N VAL A 27 18.12 2.46 -12.37
CA VAL A 27 17.30 1.48 -13.10
C VAL A 27 17.76 1.37 -14.56
N SER A 28 17.33 0.33 -15.27
CA SER A 28 17.62 0.19 -16.71
C SER A 28 16.95 1.27 -17.55
N ASP A 29 17.56 1.62 -18.69
CA ASP A 29 16.97 2.53 -19.68
C ASP A 29 15.55 2.12 -20.11
N THR A 30 15.27 0.82 -20.14
CA THR A 30 13.92 0.30 -20.48
C THR A 30 12.89 0.66 -19.40
N ALA A 31 13.27 0.56 -18.13
CA ALA A 31 12.41 0.91 -17.01
C ALA A 31 12.21 2.43 -16.93
N GLU A 32 13.27 3.22 -17.14
CA GLU A 32 13.18 4.69 -17.17
C GLU A 32 12.32 5.17 -18.36
N TYR A 33 12.50 4.62 -19.55
CA TYR A 33 11.64 4.90 -20.70
C TYR A 33 10.18 4.56 -20.39
N GLY A 34 9.95 3.44 -19.69
CA GLY A 34 8.66 3.04 -19.16
C GLY A 34 8.04 4.09 -18.22
N ASP A 35 8.78 4.56 -17.21
CA ASP A 35 8.38 5.61 -16.27
C ASP A 35 7.87 6.85 -17.03
N TYR A 36 8.71 7.43 -17.90
CA TYR A 36 8.37 8.68 -18.59
C TYR A 36 7.11 8.60 -19.46
N THR A 37 6.83 7.45 -20.06
CA THR A 37 5.79 7.32 -21.08
C THR A 37 4.52 6.62 -20.57
N ARG A 38 4.64 5.73 -19.58
CA ARG A 38 3.50 4.98 -19.02
C ARG A 38 3.05 5.57 -17.69
N GLY A 39 3.95 6.15 -16.89
CA GLY A 39 3.61 6.81 -15.63
C GLY A 39 2.48 7.84 -15.76
N PRO A 40 2.57 8.81 -16.69
CA PRO A 40 1.52 9.81 -16.89
C PRO A 40 0.18 9.26 -17.41
N ARG A 41 0.15 8.03 -17.96
CA ARG A 41 -1.10 7.37 -18.37
C ARG A 41 -1.89 6.88 -17.16
N VAL A 42 -1.18 6.44 -16.10
CA VAL A 42 -1.76 5.94 -14.85
C VAL A 42 -2.04 7.10 -13.88
N VAL A 43 -1.04 7.95 -13.61
CA VAL A 43 -1.18 9.14 -12.76
C VAL A 43 -1.39 10.36 -13.64
N ASN A 44 -2.64 10.54 -14.06
CA ASN A 44 -3.04 11.53 -15.06
C ASN A 44 -3.77 12.74 -14.45
N GLN A 45 -4.36 13.61 -15.29
CA GLN A 45 -5.09 14.79 -14.82
C GLN A 45 -6.33 14.44 -13.98
N GLN A 46 -7.03 13.34 -14.29
CA GLN A 46 -8.17 12.88 -13.52
C GLN A 46 -7.73 12.43 -12.12
N THR A 47 -6.64 11.66 -12.03
CA THR A 47 -6.03 11.29 -10.74
C THR A 47 -5.69 12.52 -9.90
N ARG A 48 -5.10 13.55 -10.51
CA ARG A 48 -4.76 14.81 -9.84
C ARG A 48 -5.99 15.62 -9.42
N ALA A 49 -7.06 15.59 -10.22
CA ALA A 49 -8.33 16.23 -9.87
C ALA A 49 -8.95 15.56 -8.65
N GLU A 50 -8.92 14.22 -8.59
CA GLU A 50 -9.42 13.48 -7.44
C GLU A 50 -8.61 13.75 -6.17
N MET A 51 -7.27 13.81 -6.28
CA MET A 51 -6.40 14.23 -5.17
C MET A 51 -6.78 15.61 -4.61
N LYS A 52 -7.18 16.56 -5.46
CA LYS A 52 -7.61 17.90 -5.02
C LYS A 52 -8.96 17.87 -4.30
N LYS A 53 -9.90 17.03 -4.74
CA LYS A 53 -11.20 16.87 -4.04
C LYS A 53 -11.01 16.26 -2.66
N ILE A 54 -10.21 15.19 -2.56
CA ILE A 54 -9.86 14.56 -1.28
C ILE A 54 -9.24 15.60 -0.33
N LEU A 55 -8.34 16.45 -0.83
CA LEU A 55 -7.77 17.54 -0.03
C LEU A 55 -8.85 18.53 0.45
N ALA A 56 -9.81 18.89 -0.41
CA ALA A 56 -10.90 19.79 -0.04
C ALA A 56 -11.84 19.17 1.03
N GLU A 57 -12.14 17.87 0.93
CA GLU A 57 -12.92 17.12 1.93
C GLU A 57 -12.22 17.05 3.29
N ILE A 58 -10.88 16.96 3.29
CA ILE A 58 -10.07 17.02 4.51
C ILE A 58 -10.11 18.44 5.09
N GLN A 59 -9.85 19.47 4.27
CA GLN A 59 -9.79 20.87 4.72
C GLN A 59 -11.15 21.40 5.20
N SER A 60 -12.26 20.94 4.61
CA SER A 60 -13.63 21.29 5.03
C SER A 60 -14.08 20.56 6.31
N GLY A 61 -13.28 19.61 6.79
CA GLY A 61 -13.60 18.73 7.91
C GLY A 61 -14.67 17.68 7.60
N GLU A 62 -15.07 17.51 6.34
CA GLU A 62 -16.03 16.49 5.92
C GLU A 62 -15.54 15.09 6.25
N PHE A 63 -14.31 14.75 5.84
CA PHE A 63 -13.70 13.46 6.15
C PHE A 63 -13.65 13.18 7.66
N ALA A 64 -13.31 14.21 8.45
CA ALA A 64 -13.27 14.10 9.91
C ALA A 64 -14.66 13.82 10.51
N ARG A 65 -15.71 14.49 10.03
CA ARG A 65 -17.10 14.25 10.47
C ARG A 65 -17.56 12.83 10.12
N GLN A 66 -17.29 12.37 8.91
CA GLN A 66 -17.58 11.00 8.47
C GLN A 66 -16.89 9.97 9.37
N TRP A 67 -15.60 10.17 9.66
CA TRP A 67 -14.84 9.25 10.52
C TRP A 67 -15.34 9.24 11.97
N ILE A 68 -15.68 10.39 12.54
CA ILE A 68 -16.25 10.47 13.90
C ILE A 68 -17.58 9.71 13.96
N GLU A 69 -18.44 9.86 12.95
CA GLU A 69 -19.73 9.19 12.92
C GLU A 69 -19.59 7.67 12.77
N GLU A 70 -18.70 7.22 11.88
CA GLU A 70 -18.34 5.80 11.75
C GLU A 70 -17.85 5.22 13.09
N ASN A 71 -17.09 5.99 13.88
CA ASN A 71 -16.64 5.55 15.20
C ASN A 71 -17.76 5.48 16.23
N LYS A 72 -18.65 6.48 16.26
CA LYS A 72 -19.81 6.52 17.17
C LYS A 72 -20.77 5.35 16.93
N THR A 73 -20.89 4.92 15.68
CA THR A 73 -21.76 3.80 15.27
C THR A 73 -21.09 2.43 15.39
N GLY A 74 -19.90 2.35 15.99
CA GLY A 74 -19.23 1.08 16.29
C GLY A 74 -18.30 0.56 15.19
N ARG A 75 -18.01 1.35 14.14
CA ARG A 75 -17.05 1.05 13.06
C ARG A 75 -17.44 -0.12 12.16
N GLY A 76 -18.73 -0.36 11.95
CA GLY A 76 -19.21 -1.49 11.16
C GLY A 76 -18.65 -1.53 9.73
N ASN A 77 -18.70 -0.40 9.01
CA ASN A 77 -18.19 -0.32 7.65
C ASN A 77 -16.67 -0.46 7.64
N PHE A 78 -15.99 0.21 8.56
CA PHE A 78 -14.53 0.16 8.65
C PHE A 78 -13.99 -1.24 8.96
N LEU A 79 -14.62 -1.97 9.87
CA LEU A 79 -14.24 -3.35 10.18
C LEU A 79 -14.51 -4.29 9.01
N ALA A 80 -15.62 -4.11 8.28
CA ALA A 80 -15.91 -4.88 7.07
C ALA A 80 -14.85 -4.62 5.97
N MET A 81 -14.48 -3.36 5.73
CA MET A 81 -13.42 -2.99 4.79
C MET A 81 -12.07 -3.59 5.20
N ARG A 82 -11.74 -3.57 6.49
CA ARG A 82 -10.51 -4.16 7.02
C ARG A 82 -10.47 -5.67 6.81
N GLU A 83 -11.56 -6.38 7.09
CA GLU A 83 -11.62 -7.83 6.91
C GLU A 83 -11.48 -8.21 5.43
N ALA A 84 -12.21 -7.52 4.54
CA ALA A 84 -12.07 -7.70 3.10
C ALA A 84 -10.62 -7.42 2.60
N GLY A 85 -9.90 -6.51 3.25
CA GLY A 85 -8.49 -6.23 2.99
C GLY A 85 -7.55 -7.40 3.34
N ARG A 86 -7.84 -8.13 4.43
CA ARG A 86 -7.00 -9.25 4.91
C ARG A 86 -7.06 -10.47 3.99
N ASP A 87 -8.20 -10.64 3.31
CA ASP A 87 -8.46 -11.76 2.41
C ASP A 87 -7.99 -11.51 0.98
N GLN A 88 -7.37 -10.35 0.70
CA GLN A 88 -6.84 -10.09 -0.63
C GLN A 88 -5.74 -11.10 -1.00
N LYS A 89 -5.77 -11.53 -2.27
CA LYS A 89 -4.79 -12.48 -2.81
C LYS A 89 -3.34 -12.04 -2.61
N ILE A 90 -3.08 -10.73 -2.62
CA ILE A 90 -1.74 -10.17 -2.37
C ILE A 90 -1.22 -10.47 -0.96
N GLU A 91 -2.10 -10.50 0.04
CA GLU A 91 -1.75 -10.83 1.42
C GLU A 91 -1.51 -12.33 1.60
N VAL A 92 -2.34 -13.18 0.99
CA VAL A 92 -2.15 -14.64 1.00
C VAL A 92 -0.79 -15.01 0.41
N VAL A 93 -0.54 -14.60 -0.84
CA VAL A 93 0.72 -14.87 -1.54
C VAL A 93 1.89 -14.18 -0.84
N GLY A 94 1.67 -12.97 -0.30
CA GLY A 94 2.70 -12.21 0.38
C GLY A 94 3.20 -12.87 1.65
N ARG A 95 2.31 -13.44 2.48
CA ARG A 95 2.69 -14.16 3.70
C ARG A 95 3.59 -15.36 3.39
N GLU A 96 3.19 -16.18 2.42
CA GLU A 96 3.97 -17.35 2.00
C GLU A 96 5.38 -16.95 1.52
N LEU A 97 5.46 -15.93 0.67
CA LEU A 97 6.73 -15.44 0.15
C LEU A 97 7.62 -14.83 1.25
N ARG A 98 7.05 -13.99 2.14
CA ARG A 98 7.81 -13.38 3.26
C ARG A 98 8.33 -14.42 4.25
N ALA A 99 7.61 -15.51 4.48
CA ALA A 99 8.05 -16.59 5.38
C ALA A 99 9.35 -17.28 4.88
N MET A 100 9.56 -17.31 3.56
CA MET A 100 10.76 -17.86 2.92
C MET A 100 11.95 -16.88 2.89
N MET A 101 11.77 -15.63 3.33
CA MET A 101 12.81 -14.59 3.32
C MET A 101 13.45 -14.43 4.71
N PRO A 102 14.54 -15.16 5.03
CA PRO A 102 15.12 -15.17 6.38
C PRO A 102 15.60 -13.78 6.84
N PHE A 103 15.99 -12.91 5.90
CA PHE A 103 16.44 -11.54 6.17
C PHE A 103 15.32 -10.62 6.68
N LEU A 104 14.04 -10.99 6.53
CA LEU A 104 12.90 -10.22 7.05
C LEU A 104 12.58 -10.53 8.52
N LYS A 105 13.21 -11.52 9.16
CA LYS A 105 12.89 -11.98 10.53
C LYS A 105 13.32 -11.02 11.66
N LYS A 106 13.47 -9.72 11.41
CA LYS A 106 13.76 -8.72 12.46
C LYS A 106 12.48 -8.37 13.25
N LYS A 107 12.66 -8.08 14.55
CA LYS A 107 11.62 -7.92 15.59
C LYS A 107 10.35 -7.24 15.08
N LYS A 108 9.21 -7.92 15.23
CA LYS A 108 7.88 -7.33 15.09
C LYS A 108 7.72 -6.20 16.12
N GLU A 109 7.24 -5.05 15.67
CA GLU A 109 6.92 -3.93 16.55
C GLU A 109 5.74 -4.29 17.48
N ALA A 110 5.79 -3.82 18.72
CA ALA A 110 4.72 -4.04 19.68
C ALA A 110 3.43 -3.38 19.19
N GLY A 111 2.34 -4.15 19.10
CA GLY A 111 1.01 -3.64 18.73
C GLY A 111 0.55 -3.95 17.31
N VAL A 112 1.39 -4.57 16.46
CA VAL A 112 0.91 -5.17 15.20
C VAL A 112 0.14 -6.45 15.54
N PRO A 113 -1.17 -6.54 15.22
CA PRO A 113 -1.94 -7.75 15.49
C PRO A 113 -1.24 -8.97 14.87
N GLU A 114 -1.10 -10.04 15.64
CA GLU A 114 -0.61 -11.30 15.08
C GLU A 114 -1.60 -11.77 14.01
N GLU A 115 -1.09 -12.05 12.80
CA GLU A 115 -1.87 -12.72 11.77
C GLU A 115 -2.30 -14.07 12.32
N GLN A 116 -3.57 -14.20 12.70
CA GLN A 116 -4.14 -15.49 13.07
C GLN A 116 -3.96 -16.44 11.88
N PRO A 117 -3.47 -17.67 12.10
CA PRO A 117 -3.40 -18.65 11.02
C PRO A 117 -4.80 -18.83 10.46
N ALA A 118 -4.92 -18.80 9.13
CA ALA A 118 -6.16 -19.17 8.45
C ALA A 118 -6.61 -20.51 9.03
N ALA A 119 -7.84 -20.58 9.55
CA ALA A 119 -8.38 -21.78 10.16
C ALA A 119 -8.09 -22.95 9.23
N ALA A 120 -7.23 -23.86 9.68
CA ALA A 120 -6.95 -25.09 8.96
C ALA A 120 -8.31 -25.75 8.71
N GLY A 121 -8.66 -25.92 7.44
CA GLY A 121 -9.97 -26.37 7.03
C GLY A 121 -10.40 -27.58 7.86
N ALA A 122 -11.53 -27.43 8.55
CA ALA A 122 -12.25 -28.55 9.11
C ALA A 122 -12.61 -29.49 7.94
N ARG A 123 -11.85 -30.58 7.83
CA ARG A 123 -12.24 -31.79 7.12
C ARG A 123 -12.74 -32.78 8.16
#